data_AF-A0A955DA97-F1
#
_entry.id   AF-A0A955DA97-F1
#
_cell.length_a   1.000
_cell.length_b   1.000
_cell.length_c   1.000
_cell.angle_alpha   90.00
_cell.angle_beta   90.00
_cell.angle_gamma   90.00
#
_symmetry.space_group_name_H-M   'P 1'
#
loop_
_entity.id
_entity.type
_entity.pdbx_description
1 polymer ?
#
loop_
_entity_poly.entity_id
_entity_poly.type
_entity_poly.pdbx_seq_one_letter_code
_entity_poly.pdbx_strand_id
1 'polypeptide(L)'
;LDPPRLTAEGDFCDPQFPGGEHRSAPHARHGRKANVAFADEHVEAMTPAEMGYVERGDGAFEAFAAGASNALFSGDRTDRDVPAVMR
;
A
#
# COMPACT_ATOMS: atom_id res chain seq x y z
N LEU A 1 -1.26 -5.19 -4.84
CA LEU A 1 -1.02 -3.81 -4.39
C LEU A 1 0.10 -3.89 -3.40
N ASP A 2 1.11 -3.03 -3.52
CA ASP A 2 2.08 -2.82 -2.45
C ASP A 2 1.40 -2.26 -1.21
N PRO A 3 1.92 -2.56 -0.01
CA PRO A 3 1.50 -1.88 1.20
C PRO A 3 1.65 -0.35 1.10
N PRO A 4 0.85 0.42 1.87
CA PRO A 4 0.89 1.87 1.86
C PRO A 4 2.27 2.46 2.13
N ARG A 5 3.02 1.85 3.06
CA ARG A 5 4.40 2.19 3.40
C ARG A 5 5.32 1.00 3.08
N LEU A 6 6.32 1.25 2.26
CA LEU A 6 7.43 0.35 1.94
C LEU A 6 8.69 0.77 2.72
N THR A 7 9.72 -0.08 2.67
CA THR A 7 11.08 0.21 3.13
C THR A 7 12.07 -0.08 2.00
N ALA A 8 13.30 0.43 2.08
CA ALA A 8 14.29 0.22 1.02
C ALA A 8 14.68 -1.26 0.86
N GLU A 9 14.61 -2.03 1.95
CA GLU A 9 14.91 -3.46 2.01
C GLU A 9 13.64 -4.33 1.97
N GLY A 10 12.47 -3.71 1.83
CA GLY A 10 11.17 -4.36 1.93
C GLY A 10 10.82 -5.25 0.74
N ASP A 11 9.82 -6.12 0.93
CA ASP A 11 9.22 -6.89 -0.16
C ASP A 11 8.27 -6.03 -1.00
N PHE A 12 8.50 -6.02 -2.32
CA PHE A 12 7.71 -5.28 -3.31
C PHE A 12 6.87 -6.28 -4.10
N CYS A 13 5.65 -5.87 -4.46
CA CYS A 13 4.72 -6.63 -5.28
C CYS A 13 5.30 -6.99 -6.65
N ASP A 14 6.20 -6.17 -7.20
CA ASP A 14 6.99 -6.46 -8.40
C ASP A 14 8.46 -6.67 -8.04
N PRO A 15 8.92 -7.93 -7.86
CA PRO A 15 10.30 -8.22 -7.51
C PRO A 15 11.28 -8.00 -8.69
N GLN A 16 10.80 -7.84 -9.93
CA GLN A 16 11.65 -7.60 -11.10
C GLN A 16 12.03 -6.12 -11.23
N PHE A 17 11.21 -5.23 -10.69
CA PHE A 17 11.42 -3.78 -10.69
C PHE A 17 11.23 -3.19 -9.29
N PRO A 18 12.12 -3.52 -8.32
CA PRO A 18 12.02 -2.98 -6.98
C PRO A 18 12.33 -1.48 -7.00
N GLY A 19 11.46 -0.68 -6.39
CA GLY A 19 11.60 0.78 -6.35
C GLY A 19 10.29 1.47 -6.02
N GLY A 20 10.36 2.59 -5.30
CA GLY A 20 9.16 3.36 -4.95
C GLY A 20 8.42 3.92 -6.18
N GLU A 21 9.16 4.15 -7.27
CA GLU A 21 8.68 4.56 -8.59
C GLU A 21 7.92 3.45 -9.34
N HIS A 22 8.16 2.19 -8.97
CA HIS A 22 7.54 1.00 -9.58
C HIS A 22 6.45 0.39 -8.70
N ARG A 23 6.09 1.06 -7.60
CA ARG A 23 5.08 0.56 -6.67
C ARG A 23 3.73 0.31 -7.36
N SER A 24 3.09 -0.80 -7.02
CA SER A 24 1.71 -1.12 -7.39
C SER A 24 0.73 -0.50 -6.39
N ALA A 25 0.16 0.66 -6.73
CA ALA A 25 -0.87 1.34 -5.93
C ALA A 25 -2.22 1.42 -6.67
N PRO A 26 -3.34 1.76 -5.99
CA PRO A 26 -4.63 1.95 -6.64
C PRO A 26 -4.58 3.02 -7.73
N HIS A 27 -4.98 2.70 -8.96
CA HIS A 27 -4.91 3.67 -10.07
C HIS A 27 -6.11 4.62 -10.09
N ALA A 28 -5.88 5.92 -10.33
CA ALA A 28 -6.92 6.96 -10.34
C ALA A 28 -8.09 6.68 -11.29
N ARG A 29 -7.85 5.95 -12.38
CA ARG A 29 -8.88 5.50 -13.35
C ARG A 29 -10.05 4.74 -12.71
N HIS A 30 -9.87 4.17 -11.51
CA HIS A 30 -10.90 3.45 -10.78
C HIS A 30 -11.65 4.35 -9.78
N GLY A 31 -11.80 5.65 -10.10
CA GLY A 31 -12.47 6.61 -9.23
C GLY A 31 -11.75 6.82 -7.89
N ARG A 32 -10.43 6.59 -7.86
CA ARG A 32 -9.60 6.58 -6.64
C ARG A 32 -10.17 5.67 -5.53
N LYS A 33 -10.67 4.50 -5.91
CA LYS A 33 -11.11 3.46 -4.97
C LYS A 33 -10.57 2.10 -5.35
N ALA A 34 -10.47 1.23 -4.35
CA ALA A 34 -10.24 -0.20 -4.51
C ALA A 34 -11.33 -0.99 -3.78
N ASN A 35 -11.69 -2.15 -4.32
CA ASN A 35 -12.48 -3.12 -3.58
C ASN A 35 -11.51 -3.88 -2.68
N VAL A 36 -11.70 -3.77 -1.37
CA VAL A 36 -10.91 -4.45 -0.36
C VAL A 36 -11.74 -5.59 0.21
N ALA A 37 -11.22 -6.81 0.12
CA ALA A 37 -11.84 -7.99 0.71
C ALA A 37 -11.12 -8.33 2.02
N PHE A 38 -11.90 -8.56 3.07
CA PHE A 38 -11.41 -8.82 4.42
C PHE A 38 -11.62 -10.28 4.81
N ALA A 39 -10.84 -10.73 5.80
CA ALA A 39 -10.82 -12.13 6.23
C ALA A 39 -12.11 -12.59 6.95
N ASP A 40 -12.97 -11.65 7.35
CA ASP A 40 -14.31 -11.85 7.89
C ASP A 40 -15.40 -11.81 6.78
N GLU A 41 -15.00 -12.00 5.52
CA GLU A 41 -15.85 -12.12 4.33
C GLU A 41 -16.54 -10.83 3.85
N HIS A 42 -16.33 -9.68 4.50
CA HIS A 42 -16.86 -8.43 3.99
C HIS A 42 -16.00 -7.86 2.85
N VAL A 43 -16.67 -7.12 1.97
CA VAL A 43 -16.03 -6.34 0.90
C VAL A 43 -16.45 -4.89 1.06
N GLU A 44 -15.47 -3.99 1.06
CA GLU A 44 -15.69 -2.55 1.16
C GLU A 44 -14.99 -1.81 0.01
N ALA A 45 -15.63 -0.75 -0.49
CA ALA A 45 -15.04 0.13 -1.49
C ALA A 45 -14.34 1.31 -0.81
N MET A 46 -13.02 1.19 -0.63
CA MET A 46 -12.20 2.14 0.13
C MET A 46 -11.38 3.06 -0.78
N THR A 47 -11.15 4.28 -0.33
CA THR A 47 -10.17 5.21 -0.89
C THR A 47 -8.75 4.82 -0.47
N PRO A 48 -7.72 5.24 -1.23
CA PRO A 48 -6.33 5.07 -0.82
C PRO A 48 -6.02 5.63 0.57
N ALA A 49 -6.60 6.76 0.95
CA ALA A 49 -6.41 7.35 2.27
C ALA A 49 -6.97 6.45 3.39
N GLU A 50 -8.18 5.89 3.19
CA GLU A 50 -8.77 4.92 4.14
C GLU A 50 -7.94 3.64 4.23
N MET A 51 -7.30 3.23 3.13
CA MET A 51 -6.36 2.11 3.09
C MET A 51 -5.00 2.42 3.75
N GLY A 52 -4.69 3.69 4.03
CA GLY A 52 -3.46 4.15 4.68
C GLY A 52 -2.40 4.75 3.76
N TYR A 53 -2.68 4.96 2.47
CA TYR A 53 -1.74 5.58 1.52
C TYR A 53 -1.65 7.09 1.71
N VAL A 54 -0.47 7.63 1.41
CA VAL A 54 -0.23 9.08 1.27
C VAL A 54 -0.11 9.41 -0.21
N GLU A 55 -1.04 10.22 -0.71
CA GLU A 55 -1.05 10.75 -2.08
C GLU A 55 -0.39 12.13 -2.10
N ARG A 56 0.50 12.37 -3.06
CA ARG A 56 1.06 13.69 -3.35
C ARG A 56 0.08 14.52 -4.18
N GLY A 57 0.33 15.82 -4.28
CA GLY A 57 -0.50 16.73 -5.07
C GLY A 57 -0.56 16.41 -6.58
N ASP A 58 0.37 15.60 -7.10
CA ASP A 58 0.41 15.12 -8.48
C ASP A 58 -0.38 13.81 -8.71
N GLY A 59 -0.98 13.25 -7.65
CA GLY A 59 -1.73 11.99 -7.70
C GLY A 59 -0.89 10.73 -7.57
N ALA A 60 0.43 10.86 -7.40
CA ALA A 60 1.31 9.71 -7.11
C ALA A 60 1.28 9.38 -5.61
N PHE A 61 1.46 8.12 -5.26
CA PHE A 61 1.53 7.70 -3.85
C PHE A 61 2.97 7.61 -3.35
N GLU A 62 3.28 8.22 -2.22
CA GLU A 62 4.62 8.17 -1.62
C GLU A 62 4.92 6.78 -1.05
N ALA A 63 5.95 6.11 -1.57
CA ALA A 63 6.32 4.75 -1.15
C ALA A 63 6.85 4.70 0.30
N PHE A 64 7.60 5.72 0.72
CA PHE A 64 8.34 5.74 1.98
C PHE A 64 7.81 6.80 2.97
N ALA A 65 6.57 7.26 2.79
CA ALA A 65 6.00 8.29 3.65
C ALA A 65 5.85 7.80 5.08
N ALA A 66 6.42 8.54 6.04
CA ALA A 66 6.24 8.28 7.47
C ALA A 66 4.77 8.44 7.92
N GLY A 67 3.96 9.19 7.17
CA GLY A 67 2.53 9.35 7.42
C GLY A 67 1.63 8.25 6.82
N ALA A 68 2.18 7.34 6.02
CA ALA A 68 1.44 6.18 5.52
C ALA A 68 1.36 5.10 6.59
N SER A 69 0.31 4.27 6.57
CA SER A 69 0.09 3.22 7.57
C SER A 69 -0.24 1.88 6.94
N ASN A 70 0.44 0.83 7.41
CA ASN A 70 0.20 -0.55 6.96
C ASN A 70 -0.81 -1.29 7.83
N ALA A 71 -1.51 -0.62 8.76
CA ALA A 71 -2.39 -1.27 9.74
C ALA A 71 -3.40 -2.27 9.13
N LEU A 72 -3.99 -1.94 7.98
CA LEU A 72 -4.90 -2.85 7.26
C LEU A 72 -4.18 -3.95 6.49
N PHE A 73 -2.95 -3.71 6.03
CA PHE A 73 -2.12 -4.69 5.32
C PHE A 73 -1.47 -5.71 6.25
N SER A 74 -1.17 -5.33 7.50
CA SER A 74 -0.64 -6.25 8.52
C SER A 74 -1.64 -7.32 8.98
N GLY A 75 -2.95 -7.09 8.74
CA GLY A 75 -4.04 -8.03 9.07
C GLY A 75 -4.51 -8.01 10.53
N ASP A 76 -3.83 -7.30 11.42
CA ASP A 76 -4.13 -7.23 12.86
C ASP A 76 -4.31 -5.79 13.39
N ARG A 77 -4.46 -4.82 12.48
CA ARG A 77 -4.55 -3.37 12.77
C ARG A 77 -3.26 -2.77 13.36
N THR A 78 -2.18 -3.55 13.45
CA THR A 78 -0.88 -3.04 13.87
C THR A 78 -0.16 -2.45 12.66
N ASP A 79 0.34 -1.23 12.78
CA ASP A 79 1.15 -0.62 11.74
C ASP A 79 2.57 -1.21 11.76
N ARG A 80 2.85 -2.15 10.86
CA ARG A 80 4.14 -2.83 10.74
C ARG A 80 4.76 -2.53 9.40
N ASP A 81 6.07 -2.36 9.38
CA ASP A 81 6.80 -2.31 8.13
C ASP A 81 6.71 -3.66 7.42
N VAL A 82 6.83 -3.59 6.10
CA VAL A 82 6.90 -4.78 5.25
C VAL A 82 8.09 -5.65 5.65
N PRO A 83 7.99 -6.98 5.54
CA PRO A 83 9.13 -7.86 5.80
C PRO A 83 10.32 -7.50 4.91
N ALA A 84 11.52 -7.63 5.45
CA ALA A 84 12.73 -7.52 4.64
C ALA A 84 12.85 -8.73 3.72
N VAL A 85 13.25 -8.51 2.46
CA VAL A 85 13.62 -9.60 1.56
C VAL A 85 14.97 -10.13 2.01
N MET A 86 15.02 -11.36 2.54
CA MET A 86 16.30 -12.03 2.78
C MET A 86 16.96 -12.30 1.42
N ARG A 87 18.11 -11.67 1.19
CA ARG A 87 18.94 -11.89 -0.01
C ARG A 87 20.02 -12.93 0.26
#